data_AF-A0A3D2A3L3-F1
#
_entry.id   AF-A0A3D2A3L3-F1
#
_cell.length_a   1.000
_cell.length_b   1.000
_cell.length_c   1.000
_cell.angle_alpha   90.00
_cell.angle_beta   90.00
_cell.angle_gamma   90.00
#
_symmetry.space_group_name_H-M   'P 1'
#
loop_
_entity.id
_entity.type
_entity.pdbx_description
1 polymer ?
#
loop_
_entity_poly.entity_id
_entity_poly.type
_entity_poly.pdbx_seq_one_letter_code
_entity_poly.pdbx_strand_id
1 'polypeptide(L)' 'WDPKNQRPELWNLYNGHKHPGESIRVFPISNWTELDIWQYIYRESIPIVPLYYAQVRPVIERDNMLMMVDDERLELMP' A
#
# COMPACT_ATOMS: atom_id res chain seq x y z
N TRP A 1 3.72 6.11 -21.16
CA TRP A 1 2.33 5.66 -20.98
C TRP A 1 1.47 6.57 -21.85
N ASP A 2 0.71 6.02 -22.79
CA ASP A 2 -0.12 6.76 -23.74
C ASP A 2 -1.59 6.33 -23.55
N PRO A 3 -2.52 7.26 -23.22
CA PRO A 3 -3.94 6.96 -23.05
C PRO A 3 -4.59 6.29 -24.27
N LYS A 4 -4.18 6.67 -25.49
CA LYS A 4 -4.79 6.13 -26.73
C LYS A 4 -4.40 4.68 -27.00
N ASN A 5 -3.27 4.24 -26.43
CA ASN A 5 -2.81 2.86 -26.54
C ASN A 5 -3.37 1.95 -25.43
N GLN A 6 -4.21 2.50 -24.53
CA GLN A 6 -4.93 1.68 -23.55
C GLN A 6 -6.08 0.95 -24.25
N ARG A 7 -6.25 -0.32 -23.91
CA ARG A 7 -7.27 -1.18 -24.51
C ARG A 7 -8.39 -1.42 -23.50
N PRO A 8 -9.65 -1.47 -23.93
CA PRO A 8 -10.73 -1.87 -23.05
C PRO A 8 -10.53 -3.32 -22.60
N GLU A 9 -10.67 -3.55 -21.31
CA GLU A 9 -10.69 -4.88 -20.71
C GLU A 9 -12.16 -5.30 -20.57
N LEU A 10 -12.59 -6.26 -21.38
CA LEU A 10 -13.96 -6.76 -21.38
C LEU A 10 -14.03 -8.08 -20.61
N TRP A 11 -14.82 -8.13 -19.53
CA TRP A 11 -14.90 -9.29 -18.64
C TRP A 11 -13.50 -9.73 -18.15
N ASN A 12 -13.11 -10.98 -18.42
CA ASN A 12 -11.78 -11.53 -18.13
C ASN A 12 -10.97 -11.76 -19.43
N LEU A 13 -11.28 -11.01 -20.50
CA LEU A 13 -10.57 -11.07 -21.78
C LEU A 13 -9.54 -9.95 -21.88
N TYR A 14 -8.28 -10.33 -22.00
CA TYR A 14 -7.15 -9.41 -22.03
C TYR A 14 -6.47 -9.41 -23.40
N ASN A 15 -6.27 -8.23 -23.99
CA ASN A 15 -5.52 -8.09 -25.24
C ASN A 15 -4.03 -7.83 -24.96
N GLY A 16 -3.22 -8.89 -25.00
CA GLY A 16 -1.77 -8.83 -24.78
C GLY A 16 -0.90 -8.53 -26.01
N HIS A 17 -1.47 -8.21 -27.17
CA HIS A 17 -0.67 -7.93 -28.38
C HIS A 17 0.24 -6.72 -28.16
N LYS A 18 1.49 -6.78 -28.59
CA LYS A 18 2.41 -5.63 -28.47
C LYS A 18 3.39 -5.63 -29.62
N HIS A 19 3.90 -4.47 -29.98
CA HIS A 19 4.97 -4.35 -30.96
C HIS A 19 6.33 -4.75 -30.36
N PRO A 20 7.31 -5.12 -31.19
CA PRO A 20 8.69 -5.28 -30.73
C PRO A 20 9.18 -4.01 -30.04
N GLY A 21 9.86 -4.16 -28.90
CA GLY A 21 10.32 -3.04 -28.07
C GLY A 21 9.31 -2.50 -27.05
N GLU A 22 8.03 -2.87 -27.14
CA GLU A 22 7.03 -2.49 -26.13
C GLU A 22 7.01 -3.45 -24.93
N SER A 23 6.60 -2.93 -23.78
CA SER A 23 6.30 -3.71 -22.57
C SER A 23 4.91 -3.37 -22.05
N ILE A 24 4.26 -4.34 -21.40
CA ILE A 24 2.95 -4.19 -20.77
C ILE A 24 3.14 -4.35 -19.25
N ARG A 25 2.36 -3.60 -18.46
CA ARG A 25 2.29 -3.75 -17.00
C ARG A 25 0.98 -4.44 -16.65
N VAL A 26 1.03 -5.40 -15.73
CA VAL A 26 -0.14 -6.16 -15.27
C VAL A 26 -0.27 -5.96 -13.76
N PHE A 27 -1.50 -5.77 -13.30
CA PHE A 27 -1.84 -5.59 -11.88
C PHE A 27 -2.79 -6.73 -11.45
N PRO A 28 -2.26 -7.90 -11.01
CA PRO A 28 -3.08 -9.11 -10.81
C PRO A 28 -4.15 -9.02 -9.73
N ILE A 29 -3.96 -8.09 -8.79
CA ILE A 29 -4.83 -7.86 -7.63
C ILE A 29 -5.44 -6.46 -7.68
N SER A 30 -5.61 -5.88 -8.88
CA SER A 30 -6.16 -4.54 -9.06
C SER A 30 -7.59 -4.40 -8.53
N ASN A 31 -8.33 -5.50 -8.44
CA ASN A 31 -9.67 -5.56 -7.89
C ASN A 31 -9.74 -5.85 -6.38
N TRP A 32 -8.59 -6.02 -5.70
CA TRP A 32 -8.55 -6.26 -4.26
C TRP A 32 -8.54 -4.95 -3.49
N THR A 33 -9.34 -4.91 -2.43
CA THR A 33 -9.30 -3.85 -1.41
C THR A 33 -8.21 -4.13 -0.37
N GLU A 34 -7.88 -3.13 0.45
CA GLU A 34 -6.97 -3.33 1.59
C GLU A 34 -7.47 -4.44 2.53
N LEU A 35 -8.78 -4.52 2.75
CA LEU A 35 -9.39 -5.55 3.59
C LEU A 35 -9.17 -6.95 3.00
N ASP A 36 -9.31 -7.12 1.68
CA ASP A 36 -9.08 -8.40 1.01
C ASP A 36 -7.63 -8.89 1.21
N ILE A 37 -6.67 -7.97 1.13
CA ILE A 37 -5.25 -8.25 1.36
C ILE A 37 -5.02 -8.75 2.79
N TRP A 38 -5.51 -8.02 3.80
CA TRP A 38 -5.31 -8.41 5.19
C TRP A 38 -6.02 -9.72 5.55
N GLN A 39 -7.24 -9.93 5.05
CA GLN A 39 -7.97 -11.19 5.26
C GLN A 39 -7.26 -12.37 4.62
N TYR A 40 -6.71 -12.20 3.42
CA TYR A 40 -5.96 -13.24 2.74
C TYR A 40 -4.67 -13.60 3.48
N ILE A 41 -3.91 -12.60 3.92
CA ILE A 41 -2.69 -12.84 4.71
C ILE A 41 -3.02 -13.59 6.00
N TYR A 42 -4.08 -13.19 6.71
CA TYR A 42 -4.54 -13.88 7.91
C TYR A 42 -4.92 -15.34 7.62
N ARG A 43 -5.72 -15.59 6.58
CA ARG A 43 -6.20 -16.94 6.22
C ARG A 43 -5.08 -17.87 5.79
N GLU A 44 -4.17 -17.38 4.96
CA GLU A 44 -3.07 -18.17 4.39
C GLU A 44 -1.82 -18.18 5.29
N SER A 45 -1.86 -17.50 6.43
CA SER A 45 -0.73 -17.40 7.38
C SER A 45 0.56 -16.90 6.71
N ILE A 46 0.44 -15.89 5.84
CA ILE A 46 1.57 -15.34 5.08
C ILE A 46 2.45 -14.51 6.02
N PRO A 47 3.78 -14.75 6.07
CA PRO A 47 4.68 -13.94 6.88
C PRO A 47 4.75 -12.50 6.34
N ILE A 48 4.50 -11.53 7.22
CA ILE A 48 4.67 -10.10 6.92
C ILE A 48 5.91 -9.58 7.65
N VAL A 49 6.64 -8.67 7.01
CA VAL A 49 7.73 -7.92 7.65
C VAL A 49 7.15 -7.12 8.83
N PRO A 50 7.69 -7.26 10.07
CA PRO A 50 7.11 -6.63 11.26
C PRO A 50 6.93 -5.11 11.20
N LEU A 51 7.69 -4.42 10.33
CA LEU A 51 7.59 -2.98 10.10
C LEU A 51 6.22 -2.52 9.58
N TYR A 52 5.46 -3.41 8.91
CA TYR A 52 4.13 -3.07 8.38
C TYR A 52 3.02 -3.19 9.42
N TYR A 53 3.29 -3.72 10.61
CA TYR A 53 2.35 -3.65 11.71
C TYR A 53 2.40 -2.28 12.37
N ALA A 54 1.23 -1.77 12.77
CA ALA A 54 1.17 -0.59 13.62
C ALA A 54 1.98 -0.86 14.91
N GLN A 55 2.92 0.02 15.20
CA GLN A 55 3.72 -0.05 16.42
C GLN A 55 3.20 0.99 17.40
N VAL A 56 3.23 0.65 18.68
CA VAL A 56 2.99 1.64 19.74
C VAL A 56 4.09 2.68 19.64
N ARG A 57 3.71 3.96 19.53
CA ARG A 57 4.65 5.08 19.48
C ARG A 57 4.53 5.89 20.77
N PRO A 58 5.66 6.33 21.36
CA PRO A 58 5.62 7.29 22.44
C PRO A 58 5.01 8.60 21.96
N VAL A 59 4.06 9.14 22.72
CA VAL A 59 3.40 10.42 22.44
C VAL A 59 3.40 11.28 23.69
N ILE A 60 3.39 12.60 23.50
CA ILE A 60 3.15 13.59 24.55
C ILE A 60 1.92 14.41 24.21
N GLU A 61 1.23 14.92 25.24
CA GLU A 61 0.13 15.86 25.08
C GLU A 61 0.65 17.29 25.26
N ARG A 62 0.43 18.16 24.27
CA ARG A 62 0.81 19.57 24.31
C ARG A 62 -0.29 20.40 23.68
N ASP A 63 -0.76 21.42 24.39
CA ASP A 63 -1.85 22.28 23.92
C ASP A 63 -3.08 21.48 23.42
N ASN A 64 -3.43 20.40 24.14
CA ASN A 64 -4.55 19.50 23.84
C ASN A 64 -4.41 18.73 22.49
N MET A 65 -3.18 18.57 21.99
CA MET A 65 -2.81 17.77 20.82
C MET A 65 -1.80 16.67 21.20
N LEU A 66 -1.99 15.47 20.65
CA LEU A 66 -1.02 14.37 20.75
C LEU A 66 0.09 14.55 19.72
N MET A 67 1.34 14.66 20.20
CA MET A 67 2.53 14.75 19.37
C MET A 67 3.39 13.50 19.53
N MET A 68 3.82 12.89 18.41
CA MET A 68 4.73 11.75 18.43
C MET A 68 6.14 12.20 18.84
N VAL A 69 6.78 11.45 19.74
CA VAL A 69 8.20 11.63 20.06
C VAL A 69 9.02 10.95 18.97
N ASP A 70 9.58 11.74 18.05
CA ASP A 70 10.30 11.22 16.88
C ASP A 70 11.80 11.02 17.15
N ASP A 71 12.43 11.86 17.98
CA ASP A 71 13.81 11.66 18.47
C ASP A 71 14.08 12.36 19.81
N GLU A 72 15.30 12.17 20.33
CA GLU A 72 15.79 12.66 21.63
C GLU A 72 15.88 14.19 21.75
N ARG A 73 15.79 14.94 20.65
CA ARG A 73 15.78 16.41 20.60
C ARG A 73 14.43 16.99 20.99
N LEU A 74 13.38 16.17 21.15
CA LEU A 74 12.09 16.65 21.60
C LEU A 74 12.17 17.09 23.08
N GLU A 75 12.20 18.40 23.29
CA GLU A 75 12.18 18.97 24.64
C GLU A 75 10.78 18.86 25.27
N LEU A 76 10.69 18.16 26.40
CA LEU A 76 9.49 18.13 27.22
C LEU A 76 9.30 19.50 27.88
N MET A 77 8.19 20.17 27.58
CA MET A 77 7.80 21.35 28.34
C MET A 77 7.32 20.94 29.74
N PRO A 78 7.58 21.75 30.79
CA PRO A 78 7.10 21.50 32.14
C PRO A 78 5.56 21.55 32.25
#